data_AF-A0A7S4AL99-F1
#
_entry.id   AF-A0A7S4AL99-F1
#
_cell.length_a   1.000
_cell.length_b   1.000
_cell.length_c   1.000
_cell.angle_alpha   90.00
_cell.angle_beta   90.00
_cell.angle_gamma   90.00
#
_symmetry.space_group_name_H-M   'P 1'
#
loop_
_entity.id
_entity.type
_entity.pdbx_description
1 polymer ?
#
loop_
_entity_poly.entity_id
_entity_poly.type
_entity_poly.pdbx_seq_one_letter_code
_entity_poly.pdbx_strand_id
1 'polypeptide(L)'
;MIRGAFPKGGRLTRQCTNALLRKLNTSGSISCSSRLPTTIDDCFRKGWSSGGGHGFWWSSSSSTLPAAIIAAGVGSMISFGLVGDTNFWTKEQELFLNNSLSMNMNTAELSSSTRDADGDREEEADDDTTDVINWSGTHKVTVANKNFWEPESIEEVEKIVKDCQKRGQTVRPLGSSLSPNGVALNKDGMISMANMDRVLEIDTEKKTITVEAGIPVREVVEALRPYNLTLPNLASIAEQQMGGFTQVGAHGTGKRIAPVDQYVTKLKIVTPGKETLELTKERDGRLFELARLALGCLGVVVEITMECIPAHKLIEHTFVLTREEAMSRKIELLEKHKHTRFMWIPYTDAVIVVTNDEFDPAKQSVPTSASADEEEGGKPLADLLQKLYQENGKDFSHDDVKGMGFGDLRDALLAFAPLDVAHVKRCNKAEADFWKKNEGYQVRPSDELLQFDCGGQQWVYEVCFSTGTQDNNDNNDMAFMEELLRKIEENNIPAHSPIEQRWSSGSTSPMSPAAGTEESLYTWVGVINYLPSEDPKQRRDITHLFNNEYTDLVRHIGRPLKAVSHWSKLEKPTSVWKAVELKSLYLERFPLAEFNTLRGIYDPDNILSNPLLDLVLGNPIPSEE
;
A
#
# COMPACT_ATOMS: atom_id res chain seq x y z
N MET A 1 -14.72 -38.74 4.73
CA MET A 1 -15.92 -37.89 4.74
C MET A 1 -15.54 -36.52 5.30
N ILE A 2 -15.08 -35.59 4.47
CA ILE A 2 -15.23 -34.14 4.63
C ILE A 2 -15.27 -33.63 3.18
N ARG A 3 -16.42 -33.08 2.76
CA ARG A 3 -16.67 -32.49 1.45
C ARG A 3 -17.40 -31.16 1.69
N GLY A 4 -16.97 -30.13 0.99
CA GLY A 4 -17.68 -28.86 0.79
C GLY A 4 -16.98 -27.69 1.51
N ALA A 5 -16.95 -26.47 0.97
CA ALA A 5 -17.15 -25.96 -0.38
C ALA A 5 -16.59 -24.52 -0.31
N PHE A 6 -15.67 -24.14 -1.18
CA PHE A 6 -15.25 -22.74 -1.36
C PHE A 6 -15.96 -22.18 -2.60
N PRO A 7 -16.56 -20.98 -2.57
CA PRO A 7 -17.07 -20.34 -3.77
C PRO A 7 -15.91 -19.88 -4.66
N LYS A 8 -15.93 -20.34 -5.91
CA LYS A 8 -15.05 -19.83 -6.97
C LYS A 8 -15.59 -18.48 -7.43
N GLY A 9 -14.86 -17.40 -7.19
CA GLY A 9 -15.29 -16.06 -7.61
C GLY A 9 -14.21 -14.99 -7.70
N GLY A 10 -12.92 -15.32 -7.67
CA GLY A 10 -11.83 -14.36 -7.92
C GLY A 10 -11.28 -14.53 -9.34
N ARG A 11 -11.41 -13.51 -10.20
CA ARG A 11 -10.60 -13.44 -11.42
C ARG A 11 -9.15 -13.22 -11.01
N LEU A 12 -8.40 -14.32 -10.90
CA LEU A 12 -6.95 -14.29 -10.97
C LEU A 12 -6.55 -13.66 -12.32
N THR A 13 -5.80 -12.57 -12.27
CA THR A 13 -5.10 -12.03 -13.44
C THR A 13 -4.16 -13.11 -13.99
N ARG A 14 -4.02 -13.16 -15.32
CA ARG A 14 -3.30 -14.19 -16.10
C ARG A 14 -1.84 -14.46 -15.67
N GLN A 15 -1.25 -13.65 -14.79
CA GLN A 15 0.13 -13.80 -14.32
C GLN A 15 0.31 -14.91 -13.27
N CYS A 16 -0.70 -15.24 -12.45
CA CYS A 16 -0.58 -16.34 -11.47
C CYS A 16 -0.80 -17.74 -12.07
N THR A 17 -1.32 -17.85 -13.31
CA THR A 17 -1.69 -19.14 -13.89
C THR A 17 -0.49 -19.90 -14.47
N ASN A 18 0.56 -19.20 -14.89
CA ASN A 18 1.72 -19.84 -15.54
C ASN A 18 2.72 -20.46 -14.56
N ALA A 19 2.88 -19.93 -13.34
CA ALA A 19 3.73 -20.51 -12.31
C ALA A 19 3.14 -21.82 -11.73
N LEU A 20 1.81 -21.88 -11.56
CA LEU A 20 1.12 -23.08 -11.07
C LEU A 20 1.13 -24.24 -12.08
N LEU A 21 1.08 -23.93 -13.39
CA LEU A 21 1.05 -24.93 -14.45
C LEU A 21 2.42 -25.57 -14.75
N ARG A 22 3.54 -24.95 -14.34
CA ARG A 22 4.89 -25.52 -14.53
C ARG A 22 5.33 -26.46 -13.41
N LYS A 23 4.83 -26.30 -12.18
CA LYS A 23 5.12 -27.23 -11.05
C LYS A 23 4.38 -28.59 -11.14
N LEU A 24 3.41 -28.73 -12.05
CA LEU A 24 2.67 -30.00 -12.27
C LEU A 24 3.33 -30.94 -13.30
N ASN A 25 4.48 -30.59 -13.91
CA ASN A 25 5.09 -31.38 -14.97
C ASN A 25 6.43 -32.06 -14.60
N THR A 26 6.74 -32.20 -13.32
CA THR A 26 7.93 -32.93 -12.85
C THR A 26 7.59 -33.96 -11.77
N SER A 27 6.78 -34.97 -12.11
CA SER A 27 6.86 -36.28 -11.44
C SER A 27 6.16 -37.38 -12.25
N GLY A 28 6.84 -38.53 -12.41
CA GLY A 28 6.20 -39.84 -12.50
C GLY A 28 5.72 -40.32 -13.87
N SER A 29 6.59 -41.07 -14.54
CA SER A 29 6.32 -41.98 -15.66
C SER A 29 5.15 -42.94 -15.43
N ILE A 30 4.15 -42.98 -16.32
CA ILE A 30 3.40 -44.22 -16.67
C ILE A 30 3.04 -44.19 -18.16
N SER A 31 3.40 -45.27 -18.85
CA SER A 31 3.17 -45.54 -20.26
C SER A 31 1.71 -45.85 -20.60
N CYS A 32 1.17 -45.32 -21.70
CA CYS A 32 0.36 -46.12 -22.62
C CYS A 32 0.27 -45.48 -24.02
N SER A 33 0.40 -46.34 -25.02
CA SER A 33 0.55 -46.07 -26.45
C SER A 33 -0.75 -45.69 -27.17
N SER A 34 -0.68 -44.79 -28.15
CA SER A 34 -1.26 -45.02 -29.51
C SER A 34 -0.84 -43.95 -30.54
N ARG A 35 -0.13 -44.42 -31.57
CA ARG A 35 -0.02 -44.05 -33.01
C ARG A 35 -0.68 -42.71 -33.45
N LEU A 36 0.12 -41.71 -33.92
CA LEU A 36 0.54 -41.40 -35.32
C LEU A 36 -0.56 -40.78 -36.22
N PRO A 37 -0.24 -40.06 -37.32
CA PRO A 37 0.61 -38.85 -37.49
C PRO A 37 -0.09 -37.80 -38.41
N THR A 38 0.52 -36.63 -38.69
CA THR A 38 0.87 -36.17 -40.07
C THR A 38 1.35 -34.72 -40.09
N THR A 39 2.47 -34.57 -40.81
CA THR A 39 3.21 -33.40 -41.29
C THR A 39 2.55 -32.65 -42.44
N ILE A 40 3.03 -31.41 -42.71
CA ILE A 40 3.34 -30.76 -44.02
C ILE A 40 3.77 -29.31 -43.69
N ASP A 41 5.05 -28.92 -43.83
CA ASP A 41 5.79 -28.48 -45.06
C ASP A 41 5.22 -27.18 -45.67
N ASP A 42 5.94 -26.19 -46.20
CA ASP A 42 7.36 -25.77 -46.24
C ASP A 42 7.40 -24.44 -47.06
N CYS A 43 8.57 -23.76 -47.12
CA CYS A 43 9.01 -22.76 -48.12
C CYS A 43 8.52 -21.28 -48.07
N PHE A 44 9.45 -20.34 -47.82
CA PHE A 44 10.19 -19.62 -48.89
C PHE A 44 11.39 -18.82 -48.32
N ARG A 45 12.43 -18.63 -49.16
CA ARG A 45 13.81 -18.24 -48.82
C ARG A 45 14.29 -17.15 -49.80
N LYS A 46 15.24 -16.32 -49.34
CA LYS A 46 16.14 -15.37 -50.07
C LYS A 46 15.52 -14.02 -50.44
N GLY A 47 16.14 -12.84 -50.28
CA GLY A 47 17.50 -12.41 -49.91
C GLY A 47 17.92 -11.23 -50.80
N TRP A 48 18.50 -10.14 -50.27
CA TRP A 48 19.46 -9.25 -50.98
C TRP A 48 20.06 -8.15 -50.10
N SER A 49 21.19 -7.63 -50.59
CA SER A 49 22.25 -6.86 -49.92
C SER A 49 22.46 -5.48 -50.55
N SER A 50 23.19 -4.62 -49.81
CA SER A 50 24.12 -3.54 -50.24
C SER A 50 23.68 -2.06 -50.22
N GLY A 51 24.43 -1.24 -49.46
CA GLY A 51 25.34 -0.22 -50.03
C GLY A 51 24.98 1.29 -49.95
N GLY A 52 25.66 2.03 -49.04
CA GLY A 52 26.48 3.23 -49.36
C GLY A 52 25.89 4.66 -49.48
N GLY A 53 26.45 5.60 -48.70
CA GLY A 53 27.04 6.86 -49.22
C GLY A 53 26.41 8.25 -48.89
N HIS A 54 27.20 9.11 -48.21
CA HIS A 54 27.26 10.61 -48.20
C HIS A 54 26.00 11.42 -47.78
N GLY A 55 25.99 12.46 -46.93
CA GLY A 55 26.95 13.45 -46.45
C GLY A 55 26.54 14.86 -46.93
N PHE A 56 26.15 15.82 -46.07
CA PHE A 56 26.34 17.29 -46.26
C PHE A 56 25.83 18.14 -45.06
N TRP A 57 26.57 19.23 -44.80
CA TRP A 57 26.38 20.30 -43.80
C TRP A 57 25.28 21.33 -44.14
N TRP A 58 24.72 22.03 -43.15
CA TRP A 58 24.81 23.52 -43.04
C TRP A 58 24.33 24.04 -41.67
N SER A 59 25.00 25.11 -41.23
CA SER A 59 24.76 25.97 -40.09
C SER A 59 23.82 27.14 -40.42
N SER A 60 23.09 27.70 -39.45
CA SER A 60 22.97 29.17 -39.33
C SER A 60 22.32 29.60 -38.01
N SER A 61 22.77 30.76 -37.57
CA SER A 61 22.70 31.42 -36.27
C SER A 61 21.58 32.48 -36.15
N SER A 62 21.44 32.99 -34.91
CA SER A 62 20.98 34.35 -34.50
C SER A 62 19.48 34.67 -34.64
N SER A 63 18.77 35.42 -33.78
CA SER A 63 19.13 36.47 -32.79
C SER A 63 17.94 36.82 -31.87
N THR A 64 18.19 36.89 -30.56
CA THR A 64 17.82 37.89 -29.51
C THR A 64 16.63 38.90 -29.59
N LEU A 65 15.87 38.94 -28.46
CA LEU A 65 15.41 40.08 -27.59
C LEU A 65 14.02 40.79 -27.82
N PRO A 66 13.45 41.53 -26.82
CA PRO A 66 12.28 41.14 -26.00
C PRO A 66 11.19 42.24 -25.85
N ALA A 67 10.11 42.00 -25.08
CA ALA A 67 9.32 43.09 -24.46
C ALA A 67 8.43 42.61 -23.28
N ALA A 68 8.44 43.39 -22.20
CA ALA A 68 7.64 43.29 -20.98
C ALA A 68 6.41 44.21 -21.04
N ILE A 69 5.25 43.85 -20.44
CA ILE A 69 4.17 44.79 -20.07
C ILE A 69 3.41 44.34 -18.79
N ILE A 70 3.61 45.13 -17.73
CA ILE A 70 2.66 45.75 -16.75
C ILE A 70 1.74 44.89 -15.85
N ALA A 71 1.87 45.18 -14.55
CA ALA A 71 1.02 44.80 -13.43
C ALA A 71 -0.08 45.84 -13.10
N ALA A 72 -1.20 45.36 -12.55
CA ALA A 72 -2.15 46.03 -11.64
C ALA A 72 -2.96 44.91 -10.96
N GLY A 73 -3.22 44.79 -9.65
CA GLY A 73 -3.01 45.65 -8.48
C GLY A 73 -4.34 45.89 -7.77
N VAL A 74 -4.69 45.13 -6.72
CA VAL A 74 -5.50 45.48 -5.52
C VAL A 74 -5.34 44.30 -4.53
N GLY A 75 -5.06 44.35 -3.22
CA GLY A 75 -5.00 45.44 -2.25
C GLY A 75 -5.98 45.19 -1.09
N SER A 76 -5.55 44.55 0.01
CA SER A 76 -6.01 44.89 1.38
C SER A 76 -5.19 44.15 2.45
N MET A 77 -4.37 44.94 3.14
CA MET A 77 -3.70 44.62 4.41
C MET A 77 -4.64 44.92 5.58
N ILE A 78 -4.52 44.14 6.66
CA ILE A 78 -4.77 44.63 8.02
C ILE A 78 -3.46 44.45 8.80
N SER A 79 -2.89 45.57 9.24
CA SER A 79 -1.71 45.65 10.10
C SER A 79 -2.12 45.75 11.58
N PHE A 80 -1.38 45.06 12.45
CA PHE A 80 -0.97 45.59 13.75
C PHE A 80 0.51 45.29 13.92
N GLY A 81 1.33 46.33 14.08
CA GLY A 81 2.74 46.22 14.40
C GLY A 81 2.99 46.44 15.90
N LEU A 82 4.12 45.93 16.38
CA LEU A 82 5.10 46.67 17.18
C LEU A 82 6.39 45.82 17.36
N VAL A 83 7.42 46.25 16.61
CA VAL A 83 8.86 46.40 16.93
C VAL A 83 9.57 45.39 17.85
N GLY A 84 10.63 44.79 17.31
CA GLY A 84 11.76 44.23 18.05
C GLY A 84 12.81 43.62 17.11
N ASP A 85 13.92 44.34 16.90
CA ASP A 85 15.09 43.94 16.10
C ASP A 85 15.65 42.56 16.46
N THR A 86 16.05 41.77 15.45
CA THR A 86 17.41 41.19 15.34
C THR A 86 17.56 40.42 14.03
N ASN A 87 18.57 40.80 13.25
CA ASN A 87 19.07 40.06 12.10
C ASN A 87 19.67 38.71 12.55
N PHE A 88 19.07 37.61 12.12
CA PHE A 88 19.71 36.30 12.06
C PHE A 88 19.26 35.61 10.77
N TRP A 89 20.02 35.82 9.69
CA TRP A 89 19.91 35.01 8.48
C TRP A 89 20.99 33.94 8.54
N THR A 90 20.61 32.68 8.72
CA THR A 90 21.51 31.55 8.56
C THR A 90 21.58 31.19 7.07
N LYS A 91 22.76 30.69 6.64
CA LYS A 91 23.05 30.25 5.26
C LYS A 91 22.06 29.20 4.69
N GLU A 92 21.22 28.59 5.54
CA GLU A 92 20.18 27.63 5.17
C GLU A 92 18.95 28.29 4.51
N GLN A 93 18.70 29.58 4.77
CA GLN A 93 17.55 30.31 4.18
C GLN A 93 17.83 30.87 2.78
N GLU A 94 19.10 31.12 2.42
CA GLU A 94 19.47 31.49 1.04
C GLU A 94 19.35 30.31 0.05
N LEU A 95 19.54 29.07 0.52
CA LEU A 95 19.31 27.85 -0.27
C LEU A 95 17.81 27.66 -0.60
N PHE A 96 16.91 28.15 0.25
CA PHE A 96 15.46 28.07 0.04
C PHE A 96 14.96 29.01 -1.08
N LEU A 97 15.57 30.19 -1.21
CA LEU A 97 15.21 31.18 -2.24
C LEU A 97 15.84 30.88 -3.60
N ASN A 98 17.04 30.30 -3.64
CA ASN A 98 17.70 30.00 -4.91
C ASN A 98 17.22 28.70 -5.57
N ASN A 99 16.64 27.74 -4.82
CA ASN A 99 16.04 26.53 -5.40
C ASN A 99 14.55 26.64 -5.75
N SER A 100 13.87 27.73 -5.38
CA SER A 100 12.45 27.95 -5.70
C SER A 100 12.22 28.60 -7.08
N LEU A 101 13.27 28.99 -7.80
CA LEU A 101 13.19 29.72 -9.08
C LEU A 101 13.68 28.93 -10.32
N SER A 102 13.73 27.60 -10.26
CA SER A 102 13.86 26.75 -11.47
C SER A 102 12.72 25.75 -11.62
N MET A 103 11.47 26.24 -11.54
CA MET A 103 10.30 25.51 -12.03
C MET A 103 9.97 25.96 -13.44
N ASN A 104 10.53 25.27 -14.44
CA ASN A 104 9.92 25.23 -15.78
C ASN A 104 9.06 23.97 -15.84
N MET A 105 7.80 24.08 -15.44
CA MET A 105 6.76 23.13 -15.84
C MET A 105 5.79 23.87 -16.75
N ASN A 106 5.85 23.55 -18.04
CA ASN A 106 4.93 24.04 -19.05
C ASN A 106 3.54 23.43 -18.77
N THR A 107 2.63 24.23 -18.24
CA THR A 107 1.21 23.93 -18.16
C THR A 107 0.52 24.48 -19.41
N ALA A 108 0.27 23.62 -20.40
CA ALA A 108 -0.67 23.93 -21.48
C ALA A 108 -1.33 22.63 -21.96
N GLU A 109 -2.55 22.37 -21.48
CA GLU A 109 -3.51 21.60 -22.26
C GLU A 109 -4.00 22.51 -23.40
N LEU A 110 -3.80 22.07 -24.64
CA LEU A 110 -4.51 22.62 -25.79
C LEU A 110 -4.94 21.48 -26.72
N SER A 111 -6.25 21.36 -26.90
CA SER A 111 -6.85 20.66 -28.02
C SER A 111 -6.40 21.28 -29.34
N SER A 112 -5.84 20.49 -30.26
CA SER A 112 -5.80 20.83 -31.67
C SER A 112 -5.98 19.57 -32.52
N SER A 113 -7.08 19.56 -33.28
CA SER A 113 -7.26 18.72 -34.44
C SER A 113 -6.33 19.21 -35.56
N THR A 114 -5.45 18.36 -36.06
CA THR A 114 -4.80 18.55 -37.36
C THR A 114 -4.78 17.22 -38.11
N ARG A 115 -5.41 17.24 -39.28
CA ARG A 115 -5.39 16.18 -40.30
C ARG A 115 -4.05 16.20 -41.03
N ASP A 116 -3.52 15.00 -41.23
CA ASP A 116 -2.83 14.41 -42.39
C ASP A 116 -1.78 15.23 -43.15
N ALA A 117 -0.53 14.73 -43.11
CA ALA A 117 0.34 14.62 -44.28
C ALA A 117 1.39 13.52 -44.05
N ASP A 118 1.29 12.47 -44.87
CA ASP A 118 2.04 11.21 -44.86
C ASP A 118 3.56 11.35 -44.98
N GLY A 119 4.25 10.41 -44.34
CA GLY A 119 5.68 10.17 -44.44
C GLY A 119 6.03 8.87 -43.73
N ASP A 120 5.65 7.75 -44.36
CA ASP A 120 5.80 6.38 -43.85
C ASP A 120 7.23 6.06 -43.37
N ARG A 121 7.39 6.03 -42.05
CA ARG A 121 8.26 5.06 -41.38
C ARG A 121 7.34 4.18 -40.56
N GLU A 122 7.12 2.97 -41.05
CA GLU A 122 6.58 1.89 -40.24
C GLU A 122 7.59 1.64 -39.11
N GLU A 123 7.43 2.33 -37.98
CA GLU A 123 7.88 1.80 -36.70
C GLU A 123 7.06 0.53 -36.49
N GLU A 124 7.71 -0.64 -36.51
CA GLU A 124 7.10 -1.88 -36.06
C GLU A 124 6.55 -1.63 -34.65
N ALA A 125 5.23 -1.45 -34.55
CA ALA A 125 4.54 -1.33 -33.29
C ALA A 125 4.77 -2.64 -32.53
N ASP A 126 5.59 -2.55 -31.49
CA ASP A 126 5.80 -3.59 -30.49
C ASP A 126 4.48 -3.78 -29.73
N ASP A 127 3.56 -4.57 -30.32
CA ASP A 127 2.17 -4.78 -29.88
C ASP A 127 2.06 -5.68 -28.63
N ASP A 128 3.19 -6.02 -28.01
CA ASP A 128 3.21 -6.90 -26.83
C ASP A 128 3.41 -6.08 -25.54
N THR A 129 2.31 -5.87 -24.83
CA THR A 129 2.23 -5.08 -23.59
C THR A 129 1.64 -5.89 -22.45
N THR A 130 2.00 -5.50 -21.23
CA THR A 130 1.48 -6.08 -19.98
C THR A 130 0.69 -5.02 -19.23
N ASP A 131 -0.56 -5.34 -18.94
CA ASP A 131 -1.41 -4.56 -18.05
C ASP A 131 -1.20 -5.00 -16.59
N VAL A 132 -0.77 -4.08 -15.74
CA VAL A 132 -0.68 -4.28 -14.30
C VAL A 132 -1.71 -3.40 -13.61
N ILE A 133 -2.58 -4.02 -12.84
CA ILE A 133 -3.57 -3.35 -12.00
C ILE A 133 -3.26 -3.65 -10.54
N ASN A 134 -3.52 -2.71 -9.64
CA ASN A 134 -3.40 -2.98 -8.21
C ASN A 134 -4.64 -3.69 -7.66
N TRP A 135 -4.51 -4.27 -6.46
CA TRP A 135 -5.58 -5.02 -5.80
C TRP A 135 -6.88 -4.22 -5.65
N SER A 136 -6.79 -2.93 -5.32
CA SER A 136 -7.97 -2.06 -5.18
C SER A 136 -8.65 -1.73 -6.51
N GLY A 137 -8.04 -2.03 -7.66
CA GLY A 137 -8.56 -1.65 -8.97
C GLY A 137 -8.59 -0.14 -9.21
N THR A 138 -7.80 0.62 -8.47
CA THR A 138 -7.77 2.10 -8.53
C THR A 138 -6.63 2.63 -9.39
N HIS A 139 -5.55 1.84 -9.53
CA HIS A 139 -4.39 2.19 -10.33
C HIS A 139 -4.09 1.09 -11.35
N LYS A 140 -3.89 1.50 -12.60
CA LYS A 140 -3.51 0.63 -13.71
C LYS A 140 -2.37 1.27 -14.51
N VAL A 141 -1.42 0.47 -14.93
CA VAL A 141 -0.38 0.86 -15.87
C VAL A 141 -0.24 -0.19 -16.97
N THR A 142 0.02 0.25 -18.19
CA THR A 142 0.38 -0.61 -19.32
C THR A 142 1.87 -0.39 -19.60
N VAL A 143 2.65 -1.47 -19.61
CA VAL A 143 4.10 -1.46 -19.84
C VAL A 143 4.43 -2.31 -21.05
N ALA A 144 5.43 -1.92 -21.84
CA ALA A 144 5.94 -2.77 -22.92
C ALA A 144 6.56 -4.05 -22.34
N ASN A 145 6.32 -5.22 -22.93
CA ASN A 145 6.81 -6.48 -22.38
C ASN A 145 8.33 -6.54 -22.25
N LYS A 146 9.07 -5.89 -23.16
CA LYS A 146 10.53 -5.75 -23.04
C LYS A 146 11.01 -4.98 -21.80
N ASN A 147 10.11 -4.27 -21.13
CA ASN A 147 10.33 -3.50 -19.92
C ASN A 147 9.64 -4.10 -18.69
N PHE A 148 9.13 -5.33 -18.81
CA PHE A 148 8.59 -6.11 -17.70
C PHE A 148 9.47 -7.35 -17.49
N TRP A 149 10.26 -7.37 -16.42
CA TRP A 149 11.21 -8.44 -16.15
C TRP A 149 10.76 -9.33 -15.00
N GLU A 150 11.05 -10.62 -15.08
CA GLU A 150 10.68 -11.62 -14.07
C GLU A 150 11.90 -12.47 -13.68
N PRO A 151 12.95 -11.87 -13.06
CA PRO A 151 14.21 -12.54 -12.79
C PRO A 151 14.07 -13.71 -11.81
N GLU A 152 14.93 -14.71 -11.95
CA GLU A 152 15.01 -15.90 -11.08
C GLU A 152 16.28 -15.92 -10.22
N SER A 153 17.13 -14.89 -10.35
CA SER A 153 18.44 -14.78 -9.72
C SER A 153 18.86 -13.32 -9.48
N ILE A 154 19.82 -13.13 -8.57
CA ILE A 154 20.38 -11.81 -8.25
C ILE A 154 21.13 -11.25 -9.45
N GLU A 155 21.86 -12.09 -10.18
CA GLU A 155 22.65 -11.70 -11.35
C GLU A 155 21.76 -11.13 -12.48
N GLU A 156 20.54 -11.64 -12.63
CA GLU A 156 19.57 -11.09 -13.56
C GLU A 156 19.05 -9.73 -13.10
N VAL A 157 18.76 -9.55 -11.80
CA VAL A 157 18.39 -8.24 -11.23
C VAL A 157 19.50 -7.21 -11.45
N GLU A 158 20.76 -7.57 -11.16
CA GLU A 158 21.93 -6.72 -11.39
C GLU A 158 22.03 -6.28 -12.86
N LYS A 159 21.86 -7.24 -13.79
CA LYS A 159 21.88 -6.94 -15.23
C LYS A 159 20.76 -5.97 -15.61
N ILE A 160 19.54 -6.21 -15.15
CA ILE A 160 18.39 -5.35 -15.46
C ILE A 160 18.62 -3.94 -14.94
N VAL A 161 18.98 -3.80 -13.66
CA VAL A 161 19.23 -2.50 -13.02
C VAL A 161 20.33 -1.73 -13.76
N LYS A 162 21.45 -2.40 -14.07
CA LYS A 162 22.56 -1.81 -14.83
C LYS A 162 22.17 -1.38 -16.24
N ASP A 163 21.35 -2.16 -16.93
CA ASP A 163 20.91 -1.84 -18.30
C ASP A 163 19.84 -0.74 -18.31
N CYS A 164 18.98 -0.63 -17.30
CA CYS A 164 18.09 0.52 -17.09
C CYS A 164 18.89 1.79 -16.79
N GLN A 165 19.91 1.69 -15.93
CA GLN A 165 20.77 2.83 -15.58
C GLN A 165 21.48 3.39 -16.81
N LYS A 166 22.12 2.53 -17.63
CA LYS A 166 22.76 2.95 -18.90
C LYS A 166 21.81 3.67 -19.85
N ARG A 167 20.51 3.36 -19.79
CA ARG A 167 19.46 3.95 -20.63
C ARG A 167 18.82 5.18 -19.99
N GLY A 168 19.12 5.51 -18.74
CA GLY A 168 18.40 6.52 -17.97
C GLY A 168 16.91 6.18 -17.82
N GLN A 169 16.56 4.89 -17.81
CA GLN A 169 15.19 4.41 -17.78
C GLN A 169 14.77 4.12 -16.35
N THR A 170 13.63 4.68 -15.92
CA THR A 170 13.11 4.38 -14.59
C THR A 170 12.55 2.96 -14.53
N VAL A 171 12.75 2.29 -13.40
CA VAL A 171 12.34 0.92 -13.15
C VAL A 171 12.00 0.72 -11.68
N ARG A 172 10.94 -0.03 -11.37
CA ARG A 172 10.53 -0.30 -9.99
C ARG A 172 10.45 -1.80 -9.69
N PRO A 173 10.90 -2.26 -8.51
CA PRO A 173 10.58 -3.60 -8.05
C PRO A 173 9.08 -3.69 -7.78
N LEU A 174 8.45 -4.72 -8.32
CA LEU A 174 7.02 -4.99 -8.26
C LEU A 174 6.80 -6.31 -7.53
N GLY A 175 5.99 -6.26 -6.46
CA GLY A 175 5.45 -7.45 -5.83
C GLY A 175 4.05 -7.82 -6.34
N SER A 176 3.19 -8.37 -5.49
CA SER A 176 1.81 -8.77 -5.86
C SER A 176 0.85 -7.61 -6.22
N SER A 177 1.34 -6.38 -6.45
CA SER A 177 0.54 -5.20 -6.80
C SER A 177 -0.59 -4.89 -5.79
N LEU A 178 -0.38 -5.13 -4.50
CA LEU A 178 -1.45 -4.99 -3.50
C LEU A 178 -1.67 -3.56 -2.99
N SER A 179 -0.63 -2.72 -3.01
CA SER A 179 -0.68 -1.37 -2.44
C SER A 179 -1.78 -0.52 -3.11
N PRO A 180 -2.75 0.02 -2.35
CA PRO A 180 -3.83 0.86 -2.89
C PRO A 180 -3.37 2.07 -3.70
N ASN A 181 -2.19 2.61 -3.40
CA ASN A 181 -1.61 3.75 -4.12
C ASN A 181 -0.79 3.39 -5.37
N GLY A 182 -0.56 2.10 -5.64
CA GLY A 182 0.22 1.67 -6.81
C GLY A 182 1.67 2.16 -6.82
N VAL A 183 2.31 2.37 -5.66
CA VAL A 183 3.68 2.93 -5.57
C VAL A 183 4.78 2.12 -6.31
N ALA A 184 4.51 0.87 -6.65
CA ALA A 184 5.41 0.04 -7.45
C ALA A 184 5.13 0.13 -8.97
N LEU A 185 3.99 0.71 -9.38
CA LEU A 185 3.61 0.79 -10.78
C LEU A 185 4.44 1.85 -11.49
N ASN A 186 5.13 1.43 -12.55
CA ASN A 186 5.91 2.31 -13.38
C ASN A 186 5.77 1.88 -14.85
N LYS A 187 5.35 2.82 -15.71
CA LYS A 187 5.13 2.58 -17.14
C LYS A 187 6.43 2.37 -17.91
N ASP A 188 7.54 2.90 -17.37
CA ASP A 188 8.83 2.85 -18.03
C ASP A 188 9.48 1.48 -17.82
N GLY A 189 9.33 0.87 -16.64
CA GLY A 189 9.78 -0.50 -16.40
C GLY A 189 9.44 -1.05 -15.02
N MET A 190 9.26 -2.37 -14.94
CA MET A 190 8.96 -3.07 -13.69
C MET A 190 9.71 -4.39 -13.60
N ILE A 191 10.20 -4.71 -12.41
CA ILE A 191 10.85 -6.00 -12.09
C ILE A 191 9.92 -6.77 -11.17
N SER A 192 9.18 -7.73 -11.72
CA SER A 192 8.37 -8.67 -10.96
C SER A 192 9.29 -9.57 -10.13
N MET A 193 9.19 -9.45 -8.81
CA MET A 193 10.02 -10.26 -7.91
C MET A 193 9.45 -11.67 -7.70
N ALA A 194 8.31 -12.01 -8.31
CA ALA A 194 7.54 -13.22 -8.02
C ALA A 194 8.29 -14.55 -8.24
N ASN A 195 9.31 -14.58 -9.09
CA ASN A 195 10.12 -15.78 -9.32
C ASN A 195 11.32 -15.92 -8.36
N MET A 196 11.57 -14.91 -7.51
CA MET A 196 12.54 -14.96 -6.42
C MET A 196 11.80 -15.21 -5.10
N ASP A 197 11.25 -16.43 -4.96
CA ASP A 197 10.33 -16.82 -3.89
C ASP A 197 10.88 -17.89 -2.93
N ARG A 198 12.19 -18.12 -2.91
CA ARG A 198 12.78 -19.22 -2.11
C ARG A 198 12.98 -18.85 -0.64
N VAL A 199 12.74 -19.83 0.23
CA VAL A 199 13.32 -19.85 1.58
C VAL A 199 14.76 -20.32 1.48
N LEU A 200 15.69 -19.48 1.90
CA LEU A 200 17.14 -19.75 1.80
C LEU A 200 17.68 -20.42 3.06
N GLU A 201 17.20 -20.00 4.24
CA GLU A 201 17.66 -20.52 5.52
C GLU A 201 16.60 -20.32 6.62
N ILE A 202 16.46 -21.31 7.51
CA ILE A 202 15.74 -21.17 8.79
C ILE A 202 16.72 -21.57 9.89
N ASP A 203 17.12 -20.61 10.71
CA ASP A 203 17.98 -20.84 11.88
C ASP A 203 17.10 -20.90 13.14
N THR A 204 16.89 -22.12 13.66
CA THR A 204 16.06 -22.33 14.85
C THR A 204 16.74 -21.91 16.15
N GLU A 205 18.06 -21.82 16.18
CA GLU A 205 18.82 -21.40 17.37
C GLU A 205 18.72 -19.88 17.53
N LYS A 206 18.97 -19.14 16.44
CA LYS A 206 18.81 -17.68 16.40
C LYS A 206 17.37 -17.22 16.23
N LYS A 207 16.46 -18.14 15.85
CA LYS A 207 15.07 -17.85 15.47
C LYS A 207 15.00 -16.81 14.36
N THR A 208 15.70 -17.06 13.27
CA THR A 208 15.67 -16.19 12.09
C THR A 208 15.34 -16.96 10.83
N ILE A 209 14.74 -16.29 9.86
CA ILE A 209 14.52 -16.81 8.52
C ILE A 209 15.16 -15.89 7.49
N THR A 210 15.88 -16.46 6.53
CA THR A 210 16.38 -15.77 5.34
C THR A 210 15.60 -16.23 4.13
N VAL A 211 15.04 -15.28 3.38
CA VAL A 211 14.22 -15.54 2.19
C VAL A 211 14.56 -14.58 1.06
N GLU A 212 14.22 -14.97 -0.16
CA GLU A 212 14.18 -14.05 -1.29
C GLU A 212 12.98 -13.09 -1.18
N ALA A 213 13.16 -11.86 -1.65
CA ALA A 213 12.18 -10.78 -1.42
C ALA A 213 10.82 -10.98 -2.10
N GLY A 214 10.73 -11.87 -3.09
CA GLY A 214 9.50 -12.18 -3.82
C GLY A 214 8.59 -13.18 -3.11
N ILE A 215 9.06 -13.88 -2.08
CA ILE A 215 8.23 -14.88 -1.39
C ILE A 215 7.01 -14.21 -0.74
N PRO A 216 5.79 -14.76 -0.88
CA PRO A 216 4.62 -14.28 -0.15
C PRO A 216 4.72 -14.55 1.36
N VAL A 217 4.18 -13.64 2.18
CA VAL A 217 4.13 -13.79 3.65
C VAL A 217 3.43 -15.09 4.05
N ARG A 218 2.36 -15.51 3.35
CA ARG A 218 1.68 -16.79 3.61
C ARG A 218 2.60 -18.01 3.49
N GLU A 219 3.54 -17.97 2.54
CA GLU A 219 4.48 -19.07 2.31
C GLU A 219 5.60 -19.06 3.35
N VAL A 220 5.99 -17.87 3.82
CA VAL A 220 6.94 -17.71 4.93
C VAL A 220 6.38 -18.31 6.23
N VAL A 221 5.17 -17.95 6.63
CA VAL A 221 4.57 -18.48 7.87
C VAL A 221 4.31 -19.99 7.76
N GLU A 222 3.96 -20.49 6.57
CA GLU A 222 3.84 -21.93 6.32
C GLU A 222 5.20 -22.66 6.44
N ALA A 223 6.28 -22.08 5.90
CA ALA A 223 7.62 -22.64 5.97
C ALA A 223 8.20 -22.64 7.40
N LEU A 224 7.81 -21.69 8.24
CA LEU A 224 8.21 -21.61 9.65
C LEU A 224 7.49 -22.62 10.56
N ARG A 225 6.27 -23.04 10.18
CA ARG A 225 5.39 -23.88 11.00
C ARG A 225 6.03 -25.20 11.46
N PRO A 226 6.77 -25.97 10.62
CA PRO A 226 7.45 -27.19 11.06
C PRO A 226 8.51 -26.97 12.15
N TYR A 227 9.03 -25.74 12.27
CA TYR A 227 10.05 -25.36 13.24
C TYR A 227 9.47 -24.74 14.51
N ASN A 228 8.14 -24.74 14.66
CA ASN A 228 7.42 -24.07 15.76
C ASN A 228 7.78 -22.58 15.89
N LEU A 229 7.93 -21.91 14.74
CA LEU A 229 8.21 -20.48 14.64
C LEU A 229 7.08 -19.78 13.87
N THR A 230 6.96 -18.47 14.08
CA THR A 230 6.09 -17.55 13.32
C THR A 230 6.71 -16.14 13.30
N LEU A 231 6.13 -15.23 12.51
CA LEU A 231 6.59 -13.85 12.47
C LEU A 231 6.08 -13.06 13.70
N PRO A 232 6.85 -12.08 14.21
CA PRO A 232 6.45 -11.29 15.39
C PRO A 232 5.21 -10.44 15.18
N ASN A 233 5.02 -9.95 13.96
CA ASN A 233 3.88 -9.15 13.56
C ASN A 233 3.50 -9.49 12.11
N LEU A 234 2.20 -9.39 11.80
CA LEU A 234 1.64 -9.67 10.50
C LEU A 234 0.68 -8.55 10.11
N ALA A 235 0.71 -8.18 8.84
CA ALA A 235 -0.35 -7.38 8.25
C ALA A 235 -1.55 -8.28 7.93
N SER A 236 -2.70 -7.64 7.69
CA SER A 236 -3.98 -8.33 7.45
C SER A 236 -4.00 -9.19 6.18
N ILE A 237 -3.10 -8.93 5.21
CA ILE A 237 -3.08 -9.57 3.88
C ILE A 237 -1.75 -10.33 3.73
N ALA A 238 -1.79 -11.66 3.69
CA ALA A 238 -0.60 -12.50 3.64
C ALA A 238 -0.05 -12.73 2.21
N GLU A 239 -0.74 -12.21 1.21
CA GLU A 239 -0.41 -12.25 -0.21
C GLU A 239 0.65 -11.19 -0.57
N GLN A 240 0.98 -10.31 0.38
CA GLN A 240 2.10 -9.38 0.28
C GLN A 240 3.39 -10.19 0.16
N GLN A 241 4.26 -9.77 -0.75
CA GLN A 241 5.61 -10.32 -0.86
C GLN A 241 6.53 -9.64 0.15
N MET A 242 7.51 -10.38 0.68
CA MET A 242 8.39 -9.92 1.77
C MET A 242 9.13 -8.60 1.48
N GLY A 243 9.51 -8.37 0.23
CA GLY A 243 10.09 -7.10 -0.21
C GLY A 243 9.13 -5.94 -0.01
N GLY A 244 7.92 -6.02 -0.56
CA GLY A 244 6.91 -4.99 -0.38
C GLY A 244 6.47 -4.84 1.07
N PHE A 245 6.28 -5.96 1.77
CA PHE A 245 5.87 -6.04 3.18
C PHE A 245 6.81 -5.26 4.10
N THR A 246 8.13 -5.45 3.96
CA THR A 246 9.12 -4.72 4.77
C THR A 246 9.33 -3.29 4.27
N GLN A 247 9.43 -3.07 2.95
CA GLN A 247 9.83 -1.78 2.39
C GLN A 247 8.79 -0.67 2.52
N VAL A 248 7.51 -0.99 2.77
CA VAL A 248 6.45 0.01 3.03
C VAL A 248 6.12 0.21 4.50
N GLY A 249 6.83 -0.48 5.41
CA GLY A 249 6.56 -0.43 6.85
C GLY A 249 5.22 -1.07 7.22
N ALA A 250 4.92 -2.25 6.65
CA ALA A 250 3.68 -2.94 7.00
C ALA A 250 3.61 -3.20 8.51
N HIS A 251 2.40 -3.27 9.04
CA HIS A 251 2.19 -3.44 10.47
C HIS A 251 0.89 -4.20 10.73
N GLY A 252 0.91 -4.96 11.83
CA GLY A 252 -0.30 -5.41 12.49
C GLY A 252 -0.66 -4.50 13.65
N THR A 253 -1.15 -5.10 14.73
CA THR A 253 -1.66 -4.40 15.90
C THR A 253 -0.91 -4.87 17.14
N GLY A 254 -0.65 -4.00 18.10
CA GLY A 254 -0.14 -4.36 19.42
C GLY A 254 0.68 -3.24 20.04
N LYS A 255 0.27 -2.74 21.20
CA LYS A 255 0.93 -1.62 21.92
C LYS A 255 2.44 -1.82 22.11
N ARG A 256 2.87 -3.08 22.28
CA ARG A 256 4.27 -3.49 22.51
C ARG A 256 4.89 -4.23 21.33
N ILE A 257 4.28 -4.13 20.14
CA ILE A 257 4.69 -4.84 18.93
C ILE A 257 4.99 -3.81 17.86
N ALA A 258 6.20 -3.88 17.30
CA ALA A 258 6.66 -2.92 16.31
C ALA A 258 6.10 -3.23 14.91
N PRO A 259 6.12 -2.27 13.98
CA PRO A 259 5.98 -2.55 12.56
C PRO A 259 7.02 -3.55 12.07
N VAL A 260 6.74 -4.19 10.94
CA VAL A 260 7.47 -5.38 10.49
C VAL A 260 8.92 -5.07 10.11
N ASP A 261 9.19 -3.83 9.68
CA ASP A 261 10.54 -3.37 9.31
C ASP A 261 11.52 -3.41 10.49
N GLN A 262 11.04 -3.32 11.73
CA GLN A 262 11.88 -3.40 12.92
C GLN A 262 12.56 -4.77 13.08
N TYR A 263 11.92 -5.84 12.61
CA TYR A 263 12.37 -7.22 12.79
C TYR A 263 13.30 -7.71 11.67
N VAL A 264 13.63 -6.85 10.70
CA VAL A 264 14.64 -7.14 9.68
C VAL A 264 16.02 -7.00 10.30
N THR A 265 16.85 -8.04 10.19
CA THR A 265 18.21 -8.11 10.75
C THR A 265 19.29 -8.08 9.68
N LYS A 266 18.96 -8.47 8.45
CA LYS A 266 19.87 -8.43 7.30
C LYS A 266 19.09 -8.16 6.02
N LEU A 267 19.71 -7.40 5.13
CA LEU A 267 19.22 -7.17 3.77
C LEU A 267 20.29 -7.51 2.75
N LYS A 268 19.89 -7.96 1.56
CA LYS A 268 20.71 -7.91 0.36
C LYS A 268 20.00 -7.06 -0.69
N ILE A 269 20.67 -6.02 -1.17
CA ILE A 269 20.09 -5.01 -2.07
C ILE A 269 20.97 -4.82 -3.31
N VAL A 270 20.35 -4.85 -4.49
CA VAL A 270 20.99 -4.51 -5.77
C VAL A 270 20.81 -3.02 -6.00
N THR A 271 21.92 -2.30 -6.19
CA THR A 271 21.89 -0.83 -6.36
C THR A 271 22.36 -0.44 -7.77
N PRO A 272 21.84 0.66 -8.35
CA PRO A 272 22.40 1.24 -9.57
C PRO A 272 23.82 1.82 -9.39
N GLY A 273 24.07 2.49 -8.26
CA GLY A 273 25.30 3.28 -8.05
C GLY A 273 26.51 2.48 -7.58
N LYS A 274 26.31 1.32 -6.96
CA LYS A 274 27.36 0.43 -6.42
C LYS A 274 27.06 -1.02 -6.79
N GLU A 275 27.92 -1.94 -6.35
CA GLU A 275 27.63 -3.37 -6.41
C GLU A 275 26.49 -3.77 -5.48
N THR A 276 26.08 -5.04 -5.56
CA THR A 276 25.11 -5.61 -4.62
C THR A 276 25.64 -5.52 -3.20
N LEU A 277 24.85 -4.92 -2.32
CA LEU A 277 25.20 -4.73 -0.92
C LEU A 277 24.50 -5.78 -0.09
N GLU A 278 25.25 -6.44 0.77
CA GLU A 278 24.70 -7.10 1.94
C GLU A 278 24.75 -6.08 3.08
N LEU A 279 23.70 -5.93 3.89
CA LEU A 279 23.60 -4.93 4.97
C LEU A 279 23.13 -5.57 6.28
N THR A 280 23.74 -5.16 7.40
CA THR A 280 23.38 -5.56 8.78
C THR A 280 23.51 -4.35 9.71
N LYS A 281 22.85 -4.38 10.87
CA LYS A 281 22.97 -3.28 11.84
C LYS A 281 24.40 -3.14 12.38
N GLU A 282 25.06 -4.25 12.65
CA GLU A 282 26.39 -4.29 13.28
C GLU A 282 27.47 -3.73 12.36
N ARG A 283 27.40 -4.03 11.07
CA ARG A 283 28.40 -3.56 10.09
C ARG A 283 28.07 -2.17 9.54
N ASP A 284 26.80 -1.91 9.23
CA ASP A 284 26.42 -0.78 8.38
C ASP A 284 25.61 0.30 9.14
N GLY A 285 25.23 0.02 10.39
CA GLY A 285 24.60 0.98 11.31
C GLY A 285 23.45 1.75 10.68
N ARG A 286 23.65 3.06 10.52
CA ARG A 286 22.63 3.99 10.04
C ARG A 286 22.17 3.71 8.60
N LEU A 287 23.07 3.25 7.73
CA LEU A 287 22.72 2.85 6.36
C LEU A 287 21.71 1.71 6.36
N PHE A 288 21.96 0.68 7.18
CA PHE A 288 21.03 -0.43 7.32
C PHE A 288 19.67 0.03 7.85
N GLU A 289 19.64 0.88 8.88
CA GLU A 289 18.39 1.40 9.44
C GLU A 289 17.52 2.15 8.41
N LEU A 290 18.14 2.92 7.52
CA LEU A 290 17.46 3.60 6.40
C LEU A 290 17.06 2.62 5.28
N ALA A 291 17.86 1.59 5.02
CA ALA A 291 17.59 0.58 3.99
C ALA A 291 16.46 -0.40 4.38
N ARG A 292 16.26 -0.68 5.68
CA ARG A 292 15.16 -1.53 6.19
C ARG A 292 13.79 -1.10 5.68
N LEU A 293 13.60 0.21 5.50
CA LEU A 293 12.40 0.79 4.89
C LEU A 293 12.84 1.93 3.96
N ALA A 294 13.22 1.57 2.74
CA ALA A 294 13.66 2.53 1.74
C ALA A 294 12.69 2.67 0.57
N LEU A 295 11.52 2.02 0.63
CA LEU A 295 10.54 2.00 -0.46
C LEU A 295 11.14 1.48 -1.78
N GLY A 296 12.21 0.69 -1.74
CA GLY A 296 12.97 0.29 -2.92
C GLY A 296 13.75 1.42 -3.62
N CYS A 297 13.89 2.60 -3.01
CA CYS A 297 14.58 3.75 -3.60
C CYS A 297 16.09 3.77 -3.37
N LEU A 298 16.61 2.97 -2.42
CA LEU A 298 18.06 2.79 -2.23
C LEU A 298 18.62 1.58 -3.00
N GLY A 299 17.74 0.75 -3.57
CA GLY A 299 18.10 -0.50 -4.22
C GLY A 299 16.90 -1.44 -4.32
N VAL A 300 17.00 -2.42 -5.23
CA VAL A 300 16.08 -3.55 -5.31
C VAL A 300 16.47 -4.57 -4.23
N VAL A 301 15.61 -4.75 -3.23
CA VAL A 301 15.81 -5.78 -2.20
C VAL A 301 15.62 -7.16 -2.83
N VAL A 302 16.62 -8.02 -2.71
CA VAL A 302 16.62 -9.38 -3.28
C VAL A 302 16.57 -10.48 -2.22
N GLU A 303 17.14 -10.25 -1.03
CA GLU A 303 17.05 -11.15 0.12
C GLU A 303 16.81 -10.38 1.42
N ILE A 304 16.09 -11.01 2.34
CA ILE A 304 15.72 -10.46 3.65
C ILE A 304 15.93 -11.54 4.70
N THR A 305 16.65 -11.22 5.78
CA THR A 305 16.63 -12.01 7.02
C THR A 305 15.79 -11.29 8.07
N MET A 306 14.85 -12.02 8.69
CA MET A 306 13.99 -11.50 9.76
C MET A 306 14.02 -12.36 11.01
N GLU A 307 13.85 -11.71 12.15
CA GLU A 307 13.57 -12.37 13.42
C GLU A 307 12.21 -13.07 13.41
N CYS A 308 12.16 -14.20 14.11
CA CYS A 308 10.98 -15.02 14.32
C CYS A 308 10.75 -15.19 15.82
N ILE A 309 9.52 -15.52 16.19
CA ILE A 309 9.14 -15.86 17.57
C ILE A 309 8.57 -17.28 17.61
N PRO A 310 8.49 -17.91 18.79
CA PRO A 310 7.76 -19.17 18.93
C PRO A 310 6.33 -19.05 18.38
N ALA A 311 5.91 -20.05 17.61
CA ALA A 311 4.53 -20.17 17.17
C ALA A 311 3.62 -20.28 18.39
N HIS A 312 2.51 -19.55 18.35
CA HIS A 312 1.52 -19.51 19.41
C HIS A 312 0.12 -19.43 18.81
N LYS A 313 -0.89 -19.77 19.62
CA LYS A 313 -2.29 -19.55 19.28
C LYS A 313 -2.76 -18.27 19.93
N LEU A 314 -3.68 -17.60 19.27
CA LEU A 314 -4.38 -16.46 19.82
C LEU A 314 -5.84 -16.82 20.08
N ILE A 315 -6.41 -16.23 21.12
CA ILE A 315 -7.86 -16.13 21.32
C ILE A 315 -8.27 -14.71 20.98
N GLU A 316 -9.13 -14.57 19.98
CA GLU A 316 -9.76 -13.31 19.61
C GLU A 316 -11.05 -13.15 20.40
N HIS A 317 -11.33 -11.93 20.83
CA HIS A 317 -12.63 -11.49 21.32
C HIS A 317 -13.12 -10.33 20.46
N THR A 318 -14.30 -10.50 19.87
CA THR A 318 -14.98 -9.43 19.12
C THR A 318 -16.26 -9.04 19.86
N PHE A 319 -16.40 -7.76 20.18
CA PHE A 319 -17.56 -7.20 20.89
C PHE A 319 -17.82 -5.76 20.48
N VAL A 320 -19.01 -5.22 20.75
CA VAL A 320 -19.37 -3.85 20.39
C VAL A 320 -19.50 -2.99 21.63
N LEU A 321 -18.81 -1.84 21.64
CA LEU A 321 -18.93 -0.79 22.65
C LEU A 321 -19.67 0.43 22.10
N THR A 322 -20.16 1.29 22.99
CA THR A 322 -20.49 2.67 22.62
C THR A 322 -19.23 3.49 22.37
N ARG A 323 -19.35 4.67 21.74
CA ARG A 323 -18.19 5.58 21.59
C ARG A 323 -17.65 5.99 22.95
N GLU A 324 -18.51 6.31 23.91
CA GLU A 324 -18.11 6.69 25.27
C GLU A 324 -17.37 5.55 26.00
N GLU A 325 -17.86 4.32 25.89
CA GLU A 325 -17.22 3.15 26.46
C GLU A 325 -15.85 2.88 25.81
N ALA A 326 -15.75 2.97 24.49
CA ALA A 326 -14.49 2.78 23.77
C ALA A 326 -13.43 3.81 24.20
N MET A 327 -13.82 5.08 24.29
CA MET A 327 -12.95 6.18 24.72
C MET A 327 -12.46 5.99 26.16
N SER A 328 -13.36 5.65 27.08
CA SER A 328 -13.03 5.47 28.50
C SER A 328 -12.21 4.21 28.78
N ARG A 329 -12.42 3.13 28.01
CA ARG A 329 -11.75 1.84 28.21
C ARG A 329 -10.49 1.64 27.38
N LYS A 330 -10.14 2.55 26.46
CA LYS A 330 -8.96 2.42 25.59
C LYS A 330 -7.70 2.03 26.36
N ILE A 331 -7.35 2.77 27.43
CA ILE A 331 -6.11 2.52 28.20
C ILE A 331 -6.15 1.15 28.86
N GLU A 332 -7.28 0.77 29.46
CA GLU A 332 -7.48 -0.56 30.06
C GLU A 332 -7.28 -1.66 29.01
N LEU A 333 -7.92 -1.53 27.85
CA LEU A 333 -7.87 -2.52 26.78
C LEU A 333 -6.46 -2.65 26.17
N LEU A 334 -5.76 -1.53 25.98
CA LEU A 334 -4.38 -1.53 25.47
C LEU A 334 -3.36 -2.10 26.46
N GLU A 335 -3.62 -2.01 27.77
CA GLU A 335 -2.73 -2.62 28.77
C GLU A 335 -3.03 -4.10 28.98
N LYS A 336 -4.31 -4.46 28.95
CA LYS A 336 -4.76 -5.83 29.23
C LYS A 336 -4.48 -6.78 28.07
N HIS A 337 -4.64 -6.33 26.84
CA HIS A 337 -4.64 -7.19 25.67
C HIS A 337 -3.38 -7.03 24.83
N LYS A 338 -2.87 -8.15 24.29
CA LYS A 338 -1.66 -8.14 23.43
C LYS A 338 -1.91 -7.36 22.14
N HIS A 339 -3.10 -7.52 21.56
CA HIS A 339 -3.55 -6.79 20.37
C HIS A 339 -4.93 -6.17 20.63
N THR A 340 -5.13 -4.92 20.22
CA THR A 340 -6.41 -4.19 20.35
C THR A 340 -6.65 -3.36 19.11
N ARG A 341 -7.78 -3.58 18.43
CA ARG A 341 -8.22 -2.84 17.25
C ARG A 341 -9.63 -2.31 17.48
N PHE A 342 -9.85 -1.04 17.15
CA PHE A 342 -11.16 -0.42 17.12
C PHE A 342 -11.61 -0.20 15.68
N MET A 343 -12.89 -0.37 15.41
CA MET A 343 -13.51 -0.06 14.13
C MET A 343 -14.76 0.78 14.41
N TRP A 344 -14.63 2.09 14.19
CA TRP A 344 -15.62 3.10 14.55
C TRP A 344 -16.63 3.24 13.43
N ILE A 345 -17.91 2.88 13.66
CA ILE A 345 -18.93 2.93 12.62
C ILE A 345 -19.52 4.35 12.53
N PRO A 346 -19.26 5.12 11.45
CA PRO A 346 -19.76 6.50 11.32
C PRO A 346 -21.29 6.55 11.38
N TYR A 347 -21.85 7.65 11.91
CA TYR A 347 -23.29 7.86 12.11
C TYR A 347 -24.01 6.88 13.06
N THR A 348 -23.25 6.07 13.78
CA THR A 348 -23.77 5.23 14.87
C THR A 348 -22.91 5.41 16.11
N ASP A 349 -23.44 5.05 17.26
CA ASP A 349 -22.66 5.01 18.50
C ASP A 349 -21.81 3.72 18.63
N ALA A 350 -21.86 2.81 17.65
CA ALA A 350 -21.19 1.52 17.74
C ALA A 350 -19.70 1.60 17.38
N VAL A 351 -18.87 1.00 18.22
CA VAL A 351 -17.44 0.76 17.99
C VAL A 351 -17.20 -0.73 18.12
N ILE A 352 -16.78 -1.38 17.03
CA ILE A 352 -16.42 -2.79 17.08
C ILE A 352 -15.02 -2.86 17.67
N VAL A 353 -14.86 -3.65 18.71
CA VAL A 353 -13.59 -3.87 19.39
C VAL A 353 -13.16 -5.30 19.19
N VAL A 354 -11.96 -5.47 18.67
CA VAL A 354 -11.32 -6.77 18.48
C VAL A 354 -10.07 -6.80 19.34
N THR A 355 -10.02 -7.72 20.30
CA THR A 355 -8.84 -7.96 21.13
C THR A 355 -8.30 -9.37 20.91
N ASN A 356 -6.98 -9.53 20.99
CA ASN A 356 -6.35 -10.85 20.87
C ASN A 356 -5.31 -11.05 21.96
N ASP A 357 -5.31 -12.25 22.56
CA ASP A 357 -4.35 -12.67 23.58
C ASP A 357 -3.80 -14.07 23.28
N GLU A 358 -2.65 -14.41 23.86
CA GLU A 358 -2.11 -15.77 23.76
C GLU A 358 -3.05 -16.78 24.42
N PHE A 359 -3.40 -17.83 23.68
CA PHE A 359 -4.27 -18.89 24.16
C PHE A 359 -3.45 -19.99 24.85
N ASP A 360 -3.70 -20.17 26.16
CA ASP A 360 -3.12 -21.24 26.96
C ASP A 360 -4.19 -22.31 27.25
N PRO A 361 -4.16 -23.47 26.57
CA PRO A 361 -5.17 -24.52 26.74
C PRO A 361 -5.17 -25.14 28.15
N ALA A 362 -4.12 -24.93 28.95
CA ALA A 362 -4.06 -25.39 30.34
C ALA A 362 -4.78 -24.43 31.31
N LYS A 363 -4.94 -23.16 30.95
CA LYS A 363 -5.55 -22.12 31.80
C LYS A 363 -6.91 -21.65 31.30
N GLN A 364 -7.18 -21.80 30.01
CA GLN A 364 -8.38 -21.32 29.33
C GLN A 364 -9.12 -22.51 28.71
N SER A 365 -10.42 -22.60 28.95
CA SER A 365 -11.28 -23.51 28.19
C SER A 365 -11.34 -23.02 26.74
N VAL A 366 -11.21 -23.93 25.76
CA VAL A 366 -11.60 -23.62 24.38
C VAL A 366 -13.07 -23.26 24.43
N PRO A 367 -13.43 -21.99 24.24
CA PRO A 367 -14.81 -21.63 24.41
C PRO A 367 -15.52 -22.19 23.14
N THR A 368 -16.74 -22.71 23.29
CA THR A 368 -17.54 -23.26 22.18
C THR A 368 -17.94 -22.14 21.25
N SER A 369 -17.24 -21.95 20.12
CA SER A 369 -17.46 -20.84 19.15
C SER A 369 -18.89 -20.34 19.24
N ALA A 370 -19.08 -19.09 19.64
CA ALA A 370 -20.40 -18.48 19.60
C ALA A 370 -20.77 -18.33 18.12
N SER A 371 -21.12 -19.44 17.47
CA SER A 371 -21.90 -19.40 16.26
C SER A 371 -23.25 -18.91 16.73
N ALA A 372 -23.43 -17.59 16.77
CA ALA A 372 -24.69 -17.08 16.27
C ALA A 372 -24.98 -17.90 15.01
N ASP A 373 -26.16 -18.50 14.91
CA ASP A 373 -26.58 -19.21 13.70
C ASP A 373 -26.14 -18.34 12.53
N GLU A 374 -25.24 -18.79 11.65
CA GLU A 374 -24.63 -17.89 10.63
C GLU A 374 -25.72 -17.18 9.83
N GLU A 375 -26.85 -17.88 9.66
CA GLU A 375 -28.08 -17.40 9.08
C GLU A 375 -28.79 -16.32 9.93
N GLU A 376 -28.79 -16.40 11.27
CA GLU A 376 -29.27 -15.35 12.20
C GLU A 376 -28.34 -14.14 12.29
N GLY A 377 -27.02 -14.37 12.29
CA GLY A 377 -25.99 -13.33 12.35
C GLY A 377 -26.00 -12.43 11.12
N GLY A 378 -26.22 -13.00 9.94
CA GLY A 378 -26.30 -12.27 8.66
C GLY A 378 -27.60 -11.48 8.44
N LYS A 379 -28.67 -11.75 9.21
CA LYS A 379 -30.01 -11.15 9.00
C LYS A 379 -30.01 -9.64 8.87
N PRO A 380 -29.33 -8.84 9.73
CA PRO A 380 -29.42 -7.39 9.64
C PRO A 380 -29.05 -6.82 8.27
N LEU A 381 -28.01 -7.35 7.62
CA LEU A 381 -27.59 -6.94 6.28
C LEU A 381 -28.52 -7.53 5.20
N ALA A 382 -28.84 -8.81 5.31
CA ALA A 382 -29.72 -9.51 4.36
C ALA A 382 -31.13 -8.90 4.31
N ASP A 383 -31.72 -8.57 5.46
CA ASP A 383 -33.05 -7.96 5.59
C ASP A 383 -33.09 -6.56 4.95
N LEU A 384 -32.04 -5.76 5.16
CA LEU A 384 -31.92 -4.45 4.53
C LEU A 384 -31.79 -4.59 3.00
N LEU A 385 -31.00 -5.56 2.54
CA LEU A 385 -30.79 -5.81 1.12
C LEU A 385 -32.11 -6.24 0.46
N GLN A 386 -32.83 -7.17 1.06
CA GLN A 386 -34.15 -7.60 0.59
C GLN A 386 -35.13 -6.42 0.50
N LYS A 387 -35.20 -5.60 1.54
CA LYS A 387 -36.05 -4.40 1.56
C LYS A 387 -35.71 -3.43 0.42
N LEU A 388 -34.42 -3.22 0.14
CA LEU A 388 -33.95 -2.37 -0.95
C LEU A 388 -34.38 -2.89 -2.33
N TYR A 389 -34.27 -4.19 -2.58
CA TYR A 389 -34.73 -4.78 -3.83
C TYR A 389 -36.25 -4.63 -4.00
N GLN A 390 -37.02 -4.85 -2.93
CA GLN A 390 -38.47 -4.64 -2.93
C GLN A 390 -38.85 -3.17 -3.17
N GLU A 391 -38.18 -2.22 -2.53
CA GLU A 391 -38.33 -0.77 -2.75
C GLU A 391 -38.07 -0.37 -4.21
N ASN A 392 -37.21 -1.12 -4.92
CA ASN A 392 -36.87 -0.92 -6.32
C ASN A 392 -37.67 -1.81 -7.30
N GLY A 393 -38.73 -2.47 -6.82
CA GLY A 393 -39.65 -3.26 -7.66
C GLY A 393 -39.03 -4.53 -8.23
N LYS A 394 -38.02 -5.10 -7.57
CA LYS A 394 -37.38 -6.36 -7.95
C LYS A 394 -37.76 -7.46 -6.96
N ASP A 395 -38.05 -8.65 -7.49
CA ASP A 395 -38.20 -9.86 -6.68
C ASP A 395 -36.85 -10.27 -6.11
N PHE A 396 -36.76 -10.36 -4.78
CA PHE A 396 -35.55 -10.76 -4.05
C PHE A 396 -35.94 -11.44 -2.74
N SER A 397 -35.23 -12.51 -2.41
CA SER A 397 -35.47 -13.38 -1.27
C SER A 397 -34.18 -13.65 -0.49
N HIS A 398 -34.30 -14.18 0.74
CA HIS A 398 -33.13 -14.61 1.50
C HIS A 398 -32.37 -15.77 0.83
N ASP A 399 -32.99 -16.50 -0.09
CA ASP A 399 -32.30 -17.53 -0.87
C ASP A 399 -31.27 -16.92 -1.83
N ASP A 400 -31.47 -15.67 -2.28
CA ASP A 400 -30.57 -14.97 -3.21
C ASP A 400 -29.27 -14.49 -2.55
N VAL A 401 -29.24 -14.42 -1.22
CA VAL A 401 -28.03 -14.03 -0.43
C VAL A 401 -27.31 -15.22 0.18
N LYS A 402 -27.77 -16.44 -0.10
CA LYS A 402 -27.20 -17.64 0.51
C LYS A 402 -25.75 -17.83 0.05
N GLY A 403 -24.82 -17.87 1.01
CA GLY A 403 -23.40 -18.02 0.76
C GLY A 403 -22.65 -16.71 0.49
N MET A 404 -23.33 -15.56 0.56
CA MET A 404 -22.66 -14.25 0.61
C MET A 404 -22.05 -14.04 2.00
N GLY A 405 -20.78 -13.65 2.05
CA GLY A 405 -20.12 -13.22 3.27
C GLY A 405 -20.53 -11.80 3.69
N PHE A 406 -20.03 -11.35 4.84
CA PHE A 406 -20.22 -9.97 5.30
C PHE A 406 -19.81 -8.94 4.25
N GLY A 407 -18.63 -9.13 3.64
CA GLY A 407 -18.10 -8.23 2.60
C GLY A 407 -19.02 -8.17 1.37
N ASP A 408 -19.46 -9.32 0.86
CA ASP A 408 -20.37 -9.39 -0.29
C ASP A 408 -21.69 -8.67 -0.01
N LEU A 409 -22.28 -8.90 1.17
CA LEU A 409 -23.51 -8.24 1.60
C LEU A 409 -23.31 -6.73 1.70
N ARG A 410 -22.16 -6.31 2.22
CA ARG A 410 -21.82 -4.90 2.38
C ARG A 410 -21.67 -4.19 1.03
N ASP A 411 -20.95 -4.81 0.10
CA ASP A 411 -20.75 -4.28 -1.25
C ASP A 411 -22.09 -4.17 -1.99
N ALA A 412 -22.93 -5.21 -1.90
CA ALA A 412 -24.26 -5.23 -2.52
C ALA A 412 -25.18 -4.14 -1.97
N LEU A 413 -25.14 -3.89 -0.65
CA LEU A 413 -25.91 -2.82 -0.02
C LEU A 413 -25.46 -1.45 -0.54
N LEU A 414 -24.16 -1.16 -0.45
CA LEU A 414 -23.60 0.14 -0.84
C LEU A 414 -23.80 0.44 -2.34
N ALA A 415 -23.87 -0.58 -3.20
CA ALA A 415 -24.08 -0.42 -4.64
C ALA A 415 -25.38 0.32 -5.01
N PHE A 416 -26.41 0.30 -4.15
CA PHE A 416 -27.69 0.96 -4.44
C PHE A 416 -27.56 2.47 -4.55
N ALA A 417 -26.90 3.11 -3.58
CA ALA A 417 -26.73 4.56 -3.55
C ALA A 417 -25.50 4.95 -2.69
N PRO A 418 -24.27 4.67 -3.16
CA PRO A 418 -23.05 4.81 -2.37
C PRO A 418 -22.78 6.26 -1.93
N LEU A 419 -23.21 7.25 -2.72
CA LEU A 419 -23.03 8.67 -2.41
C LEU A 419 -24.20 9.28 -1.63
N ASP A 420 -25.30 8.54 -1.42
CA ASP A 420 -26.44 9.03 -0.65
C ASP A 420 -26.21 8.80 0.84
N VAL A 421 -26.05 9.89 1.59
CA VAL A 421 -25.71 9.86 3.01
C VAL A 421 -26.79 9.17 3.84
N ALA A 422 -28.07 9.31 3.49
CA ALA A 422 -29.16 8.66 4.23
C ALA A 422 -29.15 7.14 4.02
N HIS A 423 -28.82 6.70 2.81
CA HIS A 423 -28.62 5.29 2.48
C HIS A 423 -27.36 4.72 3.15
N VAL A 424 -26.24 5.42 3.13
CA VAL A 424 -25.02 5.01 3.84
C VAL A 424 -25.28 4.88 5.35
N LYS A 425 -26.00 5.83 5.95
CA LYS A 425 -26.45 5.73 7.36
C LYS A 425 -27.25 4.46 7.64
N ARG A 426 -28.17 4.07 6.74
CA ARG A 426 -28.93 2.82 6.86
C ARG A 426 -28.01 1.60 6.79
N CYS A 427 -27.05 1.59 5.88
CA CYS A 427 -26.06 0.52 5.75
C CYS A 427 -25.22 0.42 7.02
N ASN A 428 -24.67 1.54 7.51
CA ASN A 428 -23.87 1.59 8.74
C ASN A 428 -24.66 1.09 9.96
N LYS A 429 -25.95 1.43 10.05
CA LYS A 429 -26.83 0.91 11.12
C LYS A 429 -27.02 -0.60 11.04
N ALA A 430 -27.24 -1.15 9.85
CA ALA A 430 -27.37 -2.59 9.65
C ALA A 430 -26.08 -3.34 9.97
N GLU A 431 -24.92 -2.76 9.64
CA GLU A 431 -23.61 -3.29 10.04
C GLU A 431 -23.41 -3.24 11.56
N ALA A 432 -23.77 -2.16 12.23
CA ALA A 432 -23.71 -2.09 13.69
C ALA A 432 -24.58 -3.18 14.35
N ASP A 433 -25.76 -3.44 13.80
CA ASP A 433 -26.65 -4.50 14.28
C ASP A 433 -26.11 -5.91 13.94
N PHE A 434 -25.44 -6.08 12.81
CA PHE A 434 -24.71 -7.30 12.45
C PHE A 434 -23.64 -7.60 13.51
N TRP A 435 -22.76 -6.65 13.82
CA TRP A 435 -21.67 -6.90 14.76
C TRP A 435 -22.14 -7.15 16.18
N LYS A 436 -23.21 -6.49 16.64
CA LYS A 436 -23.84 -6.77 17.95
C LYS A 436 -24.40 -8.20 18.06
N LYS A 437 -24.81 -8.80 16.94
CA LYS A 437 -25.29 -10.19 16.89
C LYS A 437 -24.16 -11.21 16.74
N ASN A 438 -23.00 -10.79 16.25
CA ASN A 438 -21.84 -11.64 15.98
C ASN A 438 -20.70 -11.37 16.98
N GLU A 439 -21.01 -10.89 18.17
CA GLU A 439 -20.04 -10.86 19.27
C GLU A 439 -19.66 -12.27 19.67
N GLY A 440 -18.38 -12.48 19.99
CA GLY A 440 -17.91 -13.81 20.29
C GLY A 440 -16.40 -13.90 20.41
N TYR A 441 -15.92 -15.12 20.24
CA TYR A 441 -14.52 -15.45 20.31
C TYR A 441 -14.18 -16.53 19.31
N GLN A 442 -12.91 -16.60 18.96
CA GLN A 442 -12.34 -17.67 18.15
C GLN A 442 -10.90 -17.93 18.54
N VAL A 443 -10.46 -19.18 18.42
CA VAL A 443 -9.09 -19.59 18.74
C VAL A 443 -8.45 -20.18 17.50
N ARG A 444 -7.37 -19.57 17.03
CA ARG A 444 -6.62 -20.01 15.84
C ARG A 444 -5.12 -19.78 16.04
N PRO A 445 -4.25 -20.42 15.24
CA PRO A 445 -2.84 -20.02 15.14
C PRO A 445 -2.70 -18.52 14.89
N SER A 446 -1.67 -17.88 15.45
CA SER A 446 -1.51 -16.42 15.35
C SER A 446 -1.42 -15.94 13.90
N ASP A 447 -0.78 -16.73 13.04
CA ASP A 447 -0.65 -16.46 11.62
C ASP A 447 -1.99 -16.52 10.88
N GLU A 448 -2.93 -17.34 11.33
CA GLU A 448 -4.26 -17.44 10.72
C GLU A 448 -5.25 -16.42 11.29
N LEU A 449 -5.13 -16.07 12.57
CA LEU A 449 -6.11 -15.22 13.26
C LEU A 449 -5.95 -13.73 12.94
N LEU A 450 -4.70 -13.30 12.74
CA LEU A 450 -4.38 -11.89 12.45
C LEU A 450 -4.67 -11.50 11.00
N GLN A 451 -4.98 -12.46 10.13
CA GLN A 451 -5.37 -12.26 8.74
C GLN A 451 -6.89 -12.11 8.63
N PHE A 452 -7.36 -11.21 7.78
CA PHE A 452 -8.79 -11.11 7.47
C PHE A 452 -9.01 -10.73 6.01
N ASP A 453 -10.16 -11.17 5.48
CA ASP A 453 -10.55 -10.86 4.12
C ASP A 453 -10.91 -9.37 4.01
N CYS A 454 -10.29 -8.70 3.06
CA CYS A 454 -10.70 -7.34 2.73
C CYS A 454 -11.96 -7.44 1.86
N GLY A 455 -12.91 -6.50 2.01
CA GLY A 455 -14.06 -6.45 1.12
C GLY A 455 -13.65 -6.17 -0.33
N GLY A 456 -14.61 -5.82 -1.20
CA GLY A 456 -14.34 -5.55 -2.61
C GLY A 456 -13.38 -4.39 -2.87
N GLN A 457 -13.32 -3.95 -4.12
CA GLN A 457 -12.46 -2.84 -4.53
C GLN A 457 -12.72 -1.60 -3.66
N GLN A 458 -11.65 -0.98 -3.17
CA GLN A 458 -11.74 0.09 -2.18
C GLN A 458 -10.59 1.09 -2.28
N TRP A 459 -10.91 2.35 -2.02
CA TRP A 459 -9.91 3.37 -1.68
C TRP A 459 -9.56 3.26 -0.20
N VAL A 460 -8.27 3.34 0.14
CA VAL A 460 -7.77 3.20 1.51
C VAL A 460 -6.76 4.30 1.80
N TYR A 461 -7.00 5.06 2.86
CA TYR A 461 -6.09 6.08 3.34
C TYR A 461 -5.86 5.87 4.83
N GLU A 462 -4.61 5.75 5.25
CA GLU A 462 -4.27 5.52 6.65
C GLU A 462 -3.17 6.47 7.06
N VAL A 463 -3.31 7.08 8.23
CA VAL A 463 -2.33 7.96 8.83
C VAL A 463 -1.78 7.38 10.12
N CYS A 464 -0.52 7.72 10.43
CA CYS A 464 0.19 7.32 11.63
C CYS A 464 0.74 8.56 12.35
N PHE A 465 0.55 8.60 13.66
CA PHE A 465 1.14 9.62 14.53
C PHE A 465 1.41 9.06 15.93
N SER A 466 2.31 9.72 16.65
CA SER A 466 2.64 9.35 18.04
C SER A 466 1.49 9.76 18.97
N THR A 467 1.17 8.88 19.90
CA THR A 467 0.24 9.14 21.02
C THR A 467 0.95 8.92 22.37
N GLY A 468 2.18 9.45 22.46
CA GLY A 468 3.02 9.35 23.65
C GLY A 468 3.85 8.07 23.70
N THR A 469 3.93 7.49 24.90
CA THR A 469 4.67 6.24 25.16
C THR A 469 3.72 5.12 25.60
N GLN A 470 4.25 3.90 25.66
CA GLN A 470 3.50 2.76 26.18
C GLN A 470 2.92 3.05 27.58
N ASP A 471 3.68 3.67 28.48
CA ASP A 471 3.23 3.90 29.86
C ASP A 471 2.55 5.26 30.07
N ASN A 472 2.71 6.21 29.14
CA ASN A 472 2.14 7.54 29.23
C ASN A 472 1.54 7.95 27.88
N ASN A 473 0.30 7.50 27.64
CA ASN A 473 -0.47 7.88 26.47
C ASN A 473 -1.12 9.25 26.68
N ASP A 474 -0.99 10.15 25.71
CA ASP A 474 -1.48 11.54 25.77
C ASP A 474 -2.94 11.73 25.34
N ASN A 475 -3.62 10.66 24.94
CA ASN A 475 -4.98 10.59 24.42
C ASN A 475 -5.27 11.48 23.20
N ASN A 476 -4.23 11.93 22.49
CA ASN A 476 -4.40 12.72 21.27
C ASN A 476 -5.08 11.91 20.14
N ASP A 477 -4.95 10.60 20.18
CA ASP A 477 -5.53 9.61 19.27
C ASP A 477 -7.05 9.52 19.41
N MET A 478 -7.56 9.62 20.64
CA MET A 478 -8.98 9.65 20.95
C MET A 478 -9.60 11.01 20.58
N ALA A 479 -8.91 12.11 20.88
CA ALA A 479 -9.33 13.44 20.45
C ALA A 479 -9.40 13.56 18.92
N PHE A 480 -8.44 12.94 18.21
CA PHE A 480 -8.48 12.83 16.75
C PHE A 480 -9.73 12.11 16.26
N MET A 481 -10.07 10.96 16.85
CA MET A 481 -11.24 10.18 16.45
C MET A 481 -12.56 10.90 16.72
N GLU A 482 -12.70 11.53 17.88
CA GLU A 482 -13.88 12.33 18.22
C GLU A 482 -14.10 13.45 17.20
N GLU A 483 -13.04 14.20 16.89
CA GLU A 483 -13.11 15.30 15.91
C GLU A 483 -13.42 14.79 14.50
N LEU A 484 -12.79 13.68 14.08
CA LEU A 484 -13.01 13.08 12.77
C LEU A 484 -14.46 12.62 12.60
N LEU A 485 -15.00 11.88 13.56
CA LEU A 485 -16.39 11.40 13.51
C LEU A 485 -17.37 12.56 13.54
N ARG A 486 -17.15 13.55 14.41
CA ARG A 486 -17.97 14.77 14.47
C ARG A 486 -17.98 15.51 13.14
N LYS A 487 -16.83 15.70 12.50
CA LYS A 487 -16.69 16.39 11.22
C LYS A 487 -17.32 15.62 10.05
N ILE A 488 -17.20 14.30 10.02
CA ILE A 488 -17.91 13.45 9.05
C ILE A 488 -19.43 13.67 9.17
N GLU A 489 -19.92 13.76 10.41
CA GLU A 489 -21.34 13.95 10.68
C GLU A 489 -21.83 15.36 10.31
N GLU A 490 -21.10 16.40 10.69
CA GLU A 490 -21.40 17.80 10.37
C GLU A 490 -21.38 18.07 8.87
N ASN A 491 -20.40 17.51 8.17
CA ASN A 491 -20.21 17.72 6.74
C ASN A 491 -21.06 16.77 5.88
N ASN A 492 -21.81 15.84 6.49
CA ASN A 492 -22.57 14.81 5.79
C ASN A 492 -21.73 14.01 4.77
N ILE A 493 -20.53 13.57 5.17
CA ILE A 493 -19.67 12.74 4.32
C ILE A 493 -20.20 11.29 4.29
N PRO A 494 -20.54 10.72 3.12
CA PRO A 494 -20.95 9.31 2.98
C PRO A 494 -19.78 8.37 3.26
N ALA A 495 -19.48 8.14 4.54
CA ALA A 495 -18.41 7.24 4.99
C ALA A 495 -18.89 5.79 4.97
N HIS A 496 -18.42 5.03 3.97
CA HIS A 496 -18.94 3.71 3.63
C HIS A 496 -18.58 2.60 4.63
N SER A 497 -17.42 2.72 5.29
CA SER A 497 -16.86 1.69 6.16
C SER A 497 -16.70 2.21 7.59
N PRO A 498 -16.50 1.30 8.56
CA PRO A 498 -15.87 1.67 9.82
C PRO A 498 -14.51 2.33 9.59
N ILE A 499 -14.17 3.29 10.44
CA ILE A 499 -12.83 3.86 10.52
C ILE A 499 -12.02 2.93 11.41
N GLU A 500 -10.96 2.35 10.87
CA GLU A 500 -10.10 1.45 11.63
C GLU A 500 -9.09 2.25 12.45
N GLN A 501 -8.89 1.83 13.70
CA GLN A 501 -7.85 2.36 14.56
C GLN A 501 -7.07 1.21 15.22
N ARG A 502 -5.74 1.28 15.10
CA ARG A 502 -4.81 0.28 15.62
C ARG A 502 -3.63 0.98 16.30
N TRP A 503 -2.88 0.25 17.11
CA TRP A 503 -1.69 0.76 17.78
C TRP A 503 -0.48 -0.13 17.53
N SER A 504 0.71 0.46 17.54
CA SER A 504 1.99 -0.26 17.51
C SER A 504 3.01 0.43 18.42
N SER A 505 4.06 -0.29 18.80
CA SER A 505 5.27 0.36 19.32
C SER A 505 6.03 1.08 18.19
N GLY A 506 7.14 1.75 18.51
CA GLY A 506 8.00 2.37 17.52
C GLY A 506 8.92 1.38 16.77
N SER A 507 9.41 1.83 15.62
CA SER A 507 10.50 1.20 14.85
C SER A 507 11.72 2.12 14.82
N THR A 508 12.93 1.57 14.94
CA THR A 508 14.16 2.36 14.80
C THR A 508 14.48 2.71 13.34
N SER A 509 13.69 2.26 12.37
CA SER A 509 13.84 2.63 10.97
C SER A 509 13.41 4.09 10.77
N PRO A 510 14.29 5.00 10.33
CA PRO A 510 13.99 6.44 10.33
C PRO A 510 12.92 6.84 9.32
N MET A 511 12.72 6.02 8.30
CA MET A 511 11.69 6.20 7.27
C MET A 511 10.36 5.54 7.66
N SER A 512 10.25 4.87 8.82
CA SER A 512 8.98 4.31 9.28
C SER A 512 8.01 5.42 9.69
N PRO A 513 6.71 5.35 9.33
CA PRO A 513 5.70 6.28 9.87
C PRO A 513 5.63 6.24 11.40
N ALA A 514 6.05 5.13 12.01
CA ALA A 514 6.22 4.92 13.44
C ALA A 514 7.69 4.95 13.88
N ALA A 515 8.53 5.78 13.23
CA ALA A 515 9.94 5.94 13.60
C ALA A 515 10.10 6.43 15.05
N GLY A 516 10.67 5.61 15.93
CA GLY A 516 10.79 5.87 17.36
C GLY A 516 11.53 4.76 18.09
N THR A 517 11.44 4.77 19.41
CA THR A 517 11.99 3.72 20.27
C THR A 517 10.97 2.63 20.54
N GLU A 518 11.38 1.53 21.16
CA GLU A 518 10.46 0.46 21.58
C GLU A 518 9.37 1.01 22.51
N GLU A 519 9.69 1.94 23.41
CA GLU A 519 8.74 2.54 24.37
C GLU A 519 7.77 3.54 23.72
N SER A 520 8.05 3.97 22.48
CA SER A 520 7.18 4.90 21.76
C SER A 520 5.86 4.22 21.40
N LEU A 521 4.75 4.96 21.48
CA LEU A 521 3.43 4.47 21.10
C LEU A 521 2.88 5.26 19.91
N TYR A 522 2.42 4.51 18.91
CA TYR A 522 1.84 5.04 17.68
C TYR A 522 0.41 4.55 17.50
N THR A 523 -0.44 5.41 16.96
CA THR A 523 -1.79 5.06 16.49
C THR A 523 -1.81 5.12 14.97
N TRP A 524 -2.56 4.19 14.37
CA TRP A 524 -2.80 4.07 12.93
C TRP A 524 -4.30 4.24 12.71
N VAL A 525 -4.71 5.24 11.95
CA VAL A 525 -6.13 5.51 11.66
C VAL A 525 -6.38 5.39 10.17
N GLY A 526 -7.17 4.39 9.78
CA GLY A 526 -7.51 4.03 8.41
C GLY A 526 -8.95 4.37 8.06
N VAL A 527 -9.15 5.11 6.97
CA VAL A 527 -10.45 5.37 6.36
C VAL A 527 -10.55 4.65 5.01
N ILE A 528 -11.73 4.10 4.72
CA ILE A 528 -11.96 3.29 3.53
C ILE A 528 -13.25 3.75 2.84
N ASN A 529 -13.20 3.88 1.51
CA ASN A 529 -14.40 4.03 0.68
C ASN A 529 -14.45 2.88 -0.33
N TYR A 530 -15.49 2.05 -0.22
CA TYR A 530 -15.79 1.03 -1.22
C TYR A 530 -16.06 1.61 -2.60
N LEU A 531 -15.71 0.85 -3.63
CA LEU A 531 -16.00 1.08 -5.04
C LEU A 531 -16.94 -0.03 -5.55
N PRO A 532 -18.19 -0.10 -5.06
CA PRO A 532 -19.09 -1.24 -5.26
C PRO A 532 -19.69 -1.32 -6.67
N SER A 533 -19.29 -0.43 -7.58
CA SER A 533 -19.89 -0.27 -8.90
C SER A 533 -18.83 -0.20 -9.99
N GLU A 534 -19.18 -0.76 -11.14
CA GLU A 534 -18.42 -0.66 -12.38
C GLU A 534 -18.81 0.58 -13.21
N ASP A 535 -19.84 1.34 -12.79
CA ASP A 535 -20.24 2.56 -13.49
C ASP A 535 -19.12 3.62 -13.41
N PRO A 536 -18.53 4.05 -14.55
CA PRO A 536 -17.37 4.94 -14.52
C PRO A 536 -17.65 6.30 -13.88
N LYS A 537 -18.89 6.81 -14.00
CA LYS A 537 -19.27 8.09 -13.41
C LYS A 537 -19.34 7.97 -11.89
N GLN A 538 -20.02 6.96 -11.37
CA GLN A 538 -20.12 6.71 -9.94
C GLN A 538 -18.76 6.46 -9.30
N ARG A 539 -17.89 5.66 -9.94
CA ARG A 539 -16.51 5.45 -9.47
C ARG A 539 -15.72 6.76 -9.39
N ARG A 540 -15.83 7.61 -10.41
CA ARG A 540 -15.18 8.93 -10.43
C ARG A 540 -15.70 9.82 -9.30
N ASP A 541 -17.01 9.83 -9.09
CA ASP A 541 -17.65 10.68 -8.07
C ASP A 541 -17.28 10.20 -6.64
N ILE A 542 -17.23 8.88 -6.38
CA ILE A 542 -16.70 8.31 -5.12
C ILE A 542 -15.22 8.65 -4.93
N THR A 543 -14.42 8.53 -5.98
CA THR A 543 -12.98 8.86 -5.94
C THR A 543 -12.77 10.34 -5.64
N HIS A 544 -13.58 11.23 -6.24
CA HIS A 544 -13.52 12.66 -5.97
C HIS A 544 -13.83 12.97 -4.51
N LEU A 545 -14.89 12.36 -3.97
CA LEU A 545 -15.27 12.50 -2.57
C LEU A 545 -14.16 12.03 -1.62
N PHE A 546 -13.58 10.86 -1.90
CA PHE A 546 -12.49 10.33 -1.10
C PHE A 546 -11.27 11.27 -1.11
N ASN A 547 -10.83 11.71 -2.28
CA ASN A 547 -9.59 12.50 -2.44
C ASN A 547 -9.70 13.97 -2.02
N ASN A 548 -10.90 14.55 -2.02
CA ASN A 548 -11.10 15.99 -1.80
C ASN A 548 -11.97 16.34 -0.59
N GLU A 549 -12.62 15.37 0.04
CA GLU A 549 -13.39 15.61 1.26
C GLU A 549 -12.87 14.72 2.37
N TYR A 550 -12.87 13.41 2.16
CA TYR A 550 -12.57 12.48 3.25
C TYR A 550 -11.09 12.49 3.66
N THR A 551 -10.17 12.31 2.71
CA THR A 551 -8.73 12.34 3.01
C THR A 551 -8.23 13.72 3.43
N ASP A 552 -8.78 14.80 2.88
CA ASP A 552 -8.46 16.17 3.30
C ASP A 552 -8.87 16.43 4.74
N LEU A 553 -10.04 15.95 5.14
CA LEU A 553 -10.49 16.03 6.53
C LEU A 553 -9.50 15.32 7.47
N VAL A 554 -9.13 14.08 7.16
CA VAL A 554 -8.16 13.28 7.94
C VAL A 554 -6.81 14.00 8.01
N ARG A 555 -6.31 14.56 6.89
CA ARG A 555 -5.06 15.34 6.86
C ARG A 555 -5.14 16.59 7.73
N HIS A 556 -6.23 17.34 7.64
CA HIS A 556 -6.39 18.59 8.37
C HIS A 556 -6.38 18.36 9.89
N ILE A 557 -7.15 17.38 10.37
CA ILE A 557 -7.18 16.99 11.79
C ILE A 557 -5.81 16.44 12.23
N GLY A 558 -5.13 15.70 11.35
CA GLY A 558 -3.84 15.07 11.64
C GLY A 558 -2.64 16.01 11.58
N ARG A 559 -2.74 17.15 10.91
CA ARG A 559 -1.60 18.06 10.68
C ARG A 559 -0.95 18.56 11.97
N PRO A 560 -1.69 19.01 13.02
CA PRO A 560 -1.10 19.39 14.30
C PRO A 560 -0.37 18.25 15.01
N LEU A 561 -0.80 17.01 14.77
CA LEU A 561 -0.20 15.78 15.32
C LEU A 561 0.96 15.26 14.44
N LYS A 562 1.27 15.97 13.35
CA LYS A 562 2.22 15.57 12.31
C LYS A 562 1.95 14.16 11.78
N ALA A 563 0.67 13.83 11.63
CA ALA A 563 0.21 12.56 11.12
C ALA A 563 0.62 12.38 9.66
N VAL A 564 1.35 11.32 9.36
CA VAL A 564 1.85 11.00 8.01
C VAL A 564 1.17 9.75 7.48
N SER A 565 0.97 9.67 6.17
CA SER A 565 0.33 8.50 5.57
C SER A 565 1.24 7.27 5.71
N HIS A 566 0.63 6.10 5.93
CA HIS A 566 1.29 4.84 5.69
C HIS A 566 1.75 4.78 4.22
N TRP A 567 2.97 4.30 3.95
CA TRP A 567 3.58 4.43 2.62
C TRP A 567 2.83 3.76 1.48
N SER A 568 2.14 2.64 1.74
CA SER A 568 1.30 1.96 0.74
C SER A 568 -0.07 2.63 0.51
N LYS A 569 -0.37 3.70 1.25
CA LYS A 569 -1.65 4.42 1.28
C LYS A 569 -1.44 5.93 1.11
N LEU A 570 -0.27 6.32 0.59
CA LEU A 570 0.04 7.69 0.21
C LEU A 570 -0.77 8.06 -1.03
N GLU A 571 -1.58 9.11 -0.92
CA GLU A 571 -2.41 9.58 -2.03
C GLU A 571 -1.75 10.69 -2.83
N LYS A 572 -2.03 10.71 -4.15
CA LYS A 572 -1.56 11.78 -5.02
C LYS A 572 -2.34 13.07 -4.69
N PRO A 573 -1.65 14.20 -4.41
CA PRO A 573 -2.33 15.46 -4.15
C PRO A 573 -3.10 15.94 -5.40
N THR A 574 -4.30 16.47 -5.18
CA THR A 574 -5.17 16.96 -6.27
C THR A 574 -4.91 18.42 -6.64
N SER A 575 -4.01 19.11 -5.93
CA SER A 575 -3.61 20.50 -6.23
C SER A 575 -2.16 20.77 -5.83
N VAL A 576 -1.60 21.85 -6.37
CA VAL A 576 -0.23 22.31 -6.04
C VAL A 576 -0.08 22.64 -4.56
N TRP A 577 -1.09 23.27 -3.95
CA TRP A 577 -1.06 23.60 -2.53
C TRP A 577 -1.00 22.35 -1.65
N LYS A 578 -1.79 21.33 -1.99
CA LYS A 578 -1.74 20.02 -1.30
C LYS A 578 -0.38 19.34 -1.48
N ALA A 579 0.21 19.45 -2.66
CA ALA A 579 1.57 18.94 -2.92
C ALA A 579 2.62 19.62 -2.04
N VAL A 580 2.55 20.95 -1.89
CA VAL A 580 3.46 21.73 -1.03
C VAL A 580 3.27 21.37 0.44
N GLU A 581 2.03 21.28 0.91
CA GLU A 581 1.72 20.89 2.29
C GLU A 581 2.23 19.48 2.60
N LEU A 582 1.96 18.52 1.72
CA LEU A 582 2.41 17.14 1.86
C LEU A 582 3.94 17.07 1.91
N LYS A 583 4.62 17.75 0.99
CA LYS A 583 6.09 17.81 0.97
C LYS A 583 6.66 18.43 2.25
N SER A 584 6.06 19.52 2.75
CA SER A 584 6.47 20.17 4.00
C SER A 584 6.33 19.22 5.20
N LEU A 585 5.20 18.52 5.30
CA LEU A 585 4.96 17.56 6.37
C LEU A 585 5.97 16.41 6.35
N TYR A 586 6.31 15.90 5.17
CA TYR A 586 7.28 14.80 5.03
C TYR A 586 8.72 15.26 5.34
N LEU A 587 9.10 16.49 4.97
CA LEU A 587 10.36 17.11 5.38
C LEU A 587 10.47 17.27 6.91
N GLU A 588 9.35 17.56 7.59
CA GLU A 588 9.32 17.67 9.05
C GLU A 588 9.41 16.31 9.77
N ARG A 589 8.96 15.23 9.12
CA ARG A 589 8.80 13.91 9.76
C ARG A 589 9.89 12.91 9.44
N PHE A 590 10.53 13.02 8.29
CA PHE A 590 11.53 12.05 7.84
C PHE A 590 12.89 12.74 7.60
N PRO A 591 14.02 12.05 7.81
CA PRO A 591 15.35 12.61 7.56
C PRO A 591 15.68 12.62 6.06
N LEU A 592 14.89 13.36 5.27
CA LEU A 592 14.93 13.29 3.80
C LEU A 592 16.25 13.78 3.20
N ALA A 593 16.94 14.73 3.83
CA ALA A 593 18.26 15.16 3.38
C ALA A 593 19.28 14.01 3.46
N GLU A 594 19.33 13.32 4.61
CA GLU A 594 20.18 12.14 4.82
C GLU A 594 19.81 11.02 3.84
N PHE A 595 18.52 10.71 3.72
CA PHE A 595 18.02 9.69 2.82
C PHE A 595 18.34 9.98 1.34
N ASN A 596 18.21 11.24 0.91
CA ASN A 596 18.51 11.63 -0.46
C ASN A 596 20.01 11.70 -0.76
N THR A 597 20.87 11.95 0.23
CA THR A 597 22.32 11.76 0.08
C THR A 597 22.65 10.29 -0.21
N LEU A 598 22.03 9.36 0.53
CA LEU A 598 22.20 7.93 0.23
C LEU A 598 21.66 7.55 -1.14
N ARG A 599 20.51 8.11 -1.57
CA ARG A 599 20.02 7.93 -2.95
C ARG A 599 21.04 8.45 -3.97
N GLY A 600 21.72 9.57 -3.71
CA GLY A 600 22.76 10.06 -4.61
C GLY A 600 23.99 9.15 -4.73
N ILE A 601 24.21 8.26 -3.74
CA ILE A 601 25.30 7.27 -3.77
C ILE A 601 24.85 5.98 -4.44
N TYR A 602 23.65 5.49 -4.10
CA TYR A 602 23.17 4.16 -4.49
C TYR A 602 22.24 4.14 -5.70
N ASP A 603 21.61 5.26 -6.04
CA ASP A 603 20.79 5.46 -7.25
C ASP A 603 21.03 6.87 -7.82
N PRO A 604 22.26 7.18 -8.27
CA PRO A 604 22.65 8.53 -8.69
C PRO A 604 21.82 9.08 -9.87
N ASP A 605 21.33 8.19 -10.73
CA ASP A 605 20.52 8.53 -11.92
C ASP A 605 19.01 8.53 -11.62
N ASN A 606 18.64 8.31 -10.35
CA ASN A 606 17.26 8.27 -9.86
C ASN A 606 16.36 7.25 -10.60
N ILE A 607 16.91 6.13 -11.05
CA ILE A 607 16.16 5.18 -11.87
C ILE A 607 15.17 4.34 -11.05
N LEU A 608 15.35 4.21 -9.74
CA LEU A 608 14.45 3.45 -8.86
C LEU A 608 13.29 4.28 -8.31
N SER A 609 13.05 5.46 -8.87
CA SER A 609 12.01 6.39 -8.42
C SER A 609 10.66 6.22 -9.12
N ASN A 610 9.67 6.95 -8.64
CA ASN A 610 8.44 7.24 -9.38
C ASN A 610 7.92 8.64 -8.99
N PRO A 611 7.04 9.26 -9.79
CA PRO A 611 6.61 10.64 -9.56
C PRO A 611 5.92 10.89 -8.22
N LEU A 612 5.21 9.90 -7.67
CA LEU A 612 4.54 10.04 -6.37
C LEU A 612 5.55 10.06 -5.22
N LEU A 613 6.59 9.24 -5.29
CA LEU A 613 7.66 9.22 -4.30
C LEU A 613 8.56 10.46 -4.43
N ASP A 614 8.96 10.86 -5.64
CA ASP A 614 9.81 12.03 -5.83
C ASP A 614 9.15 13.33 -5.34
N LEU A 615 7.81 13.40 -5.40
CA LEU A 615 7.05 14.50 -4.83
C LEU A 615 7.34 14.71 -3.34
N VAL A 616 7.32 13.62 -2.55
CA VAL A 616 7.42 13.68 -1.08
C VAL A 616 8.85 13.49 -0.58
N LEU A 617 9.66 12.68 -1.26
CA LEU A 617 11.05 12.43 -0.91
C LEU A 617 11.97 13.54 -1.44
N GLY A 618 11.66 14.11 -2.61
CA GLY A 618 12.57 14.98 -3.35
C GLY A 618 13.52 14.20 -4.26
N ASN A 619 14.47 14.91 -4.85
CA ASN A 619 15.49 14.32 -5.74
C ASN A 619 16.69 13.81 -4.94
N PRO A 620 17.43 12.81 -5.46
CA PRO A 620 18.75 12.46 -4.94
C PRO A 620 19.68 13.67 -4.84
N ILE A 621 20.49 13.73 -3.79
CA ILE A 621 21.52 14.75 -3.61
C ILE A 621 22.84 14.14 -4.10
N PRO A 622 23.46 14.66 -5.18
CA PRO A 622 24.71 14.12 -5.70
C PRO A 622 25.78 14.06 -4.61
N SER A 623 26.45 12.92 -4.50
CA SER A 623 27.63 12.78 -3.65
C SER A 623 28.88 13.22 -4.40
N GLU A 624 29.72 14.05 -3.79
CA GLU A 624 31.05 14.42 -4.32
C GLU A 624 32.12 13.34 -4.04
N GLU A 625 31.77 12.26 -3.31
CA GLU A 625 32.67 11.15 -2.95
C GLU A 625 32.68 9.98 -3.94
#